data_AF-A0A7S4NIM1-F1
#
_entry.id   AF-A0A7S4NIM1-F1
#
_cell.length_a   1.000
_cell.length_b   1.000
_cell.length_c   1.000
_cell.angle_alpha   90.00
_cell.angle_beta   90.00
_cell.angle_gamma   90.00
#
_symmetry.space_group_name_H-M   'P 1'
#
loop_
_entity.id
_entity.type
_entity.pdbx_description
1 polymer ?
#
loop_
_entity_poly.entity_id
_entity_poly.type
_entity_poly.pdbx_seq_one_letter_code
_entity_poly.pdbx_strand_id
1 'polypeptide(L)'
;MEGPKSNLLQHRKGVAVAADGCRLAYETSGDPQSKDKVLLVMGFSCCHSYWDPQKEVLCGGGEAEEGGGLEICWFDNRGVGSSDIPFGRYSTRQLAADCISLMQALRWIDSPPPPPSGRSKGLRRRQLHTSNRLHLVGWSLGGMIVQELVLLLLDEGIQPASMLLACTHSGGWRILPPLGSFLDILRVATSTNPSRRIRTVLPLHYTTDFLKSGGLGGMASEERMNGEVLHEDYKSRAPFRDFSLARQLPGIIGHLLATVTHHVSRRRLRRIGQNLEGRCIVVAAGRDRLIPSKHSHQLADFLGEETKFFEFEANGHMINVEMKSVFNRILWHHVMEASKGKRNPEVWSELAEHEGSRSRRRASGPWDRLLHALHVLLGWNVKMFIVFPFAFFISLIALLWKNLFLKPCTILFGKHITSISISQMRRGIFSWVSSMVSREQVRRRTHEL
;
A
#
# COMPACT_ATOMS: atom_id res chain seq x y z
N MET A 1 8.89 -49.28 2.16
CA MET A 1 9.39 -47.92 2.47
C MET A 1 8.92 -47.03 1.33
N GLU A 2 7.86 -46.27 1.55
CA GLU A 2 7.45 -45.23 0.60
C GLU A 2 8.53 -44.15 0.60
N GLY A 3 9.09 -43.83 -0.58
CA GLY A 3 10.02 -42.72 -0.72
C GLY A 3 9.38 -41.38 -0.35
N PRO A 4 10.16 -40.35 0.00
CA PRO A 4 9.61 -39.05 0.35
C PRO A 4 8.80 -38.53 -0.84
N LYS A 5 7.49 -38.37 -0.63
CA LYS A 5 6.60 -37.69 -1.58
C LYS A 5 7.24 -36.33 -1.86
N SER A 6 7.54 -36.05 -3.12
CA SER A 6 7.93 -34.71 -3.53
C SER A 6 6.86 -33.74 -3.03
N ASN A 7 7.25 -32.83 -2.12
CA ASN A 7 6.36 -31.77 -1.64
C ASN A 7 6.13 -30.80 -2.80
N LEU A 8 5.21 -31.17 -3.71
CA LEU A 8 4.66 -30.25 -4.69
C LEU A 8 4.10 -29.06 -3.91
N LEU A 9 4.63 -27.88 -4.19
CA LEU A 9 4.17 -26.61 -3.65
C LEU A 9 2.65 -26.55 -3.74
N GLN A 10 1.96 -26.49 -2.60
CA GLN A 10 0.51 -26.52 -2.60
C GLN A 10 -0.03 -25.14 -2.95
N HIS A 11 -0.38 -24.95 -4.22
CA HIS A 11 -1.15 -23.78 -4.62
C HIS A 11 -2.61 -23.96 -4.17
N ARG A 12 -3.11 -23.05 -3.33
CA ARG A 12 -4.49 -23.09 -2.82
C ARG A 12 -5.17 -21.74 -3.04
N LYS A 13 -6.45 -21.76 -3.40
CA LYS A 13 -7.29 -20.57 -3.48
C LYS A 13 -8.32 -20.61 -2.35
N GLY A 14 -8.67 -19.45 -1.82
CA GLY A 14 -9.64 -19.37 -0.74
C GLY A 14 -10.28 -18.00 -0.60
N VAL A 15 -11.18 -17.91 0.38
CA VAL A 15 -11.86 -16.68 0.74
C VAL A 15 -11.76 -16.49 2.24
N ALA A 16 -11.21 -15.37 2.66
CA ALA A 16 -11.25 -14.92 4.06
C ALA A 16 -12.42 -13.96 4.26
N VAL A 17 -12.98 -13.92 5.46
CA VAL A 17 -14.07 -12.99 5.81
C VAL A 17 -13.53 -11.96 6.79
N ALA A 18 -13.55 -10.70 6.39
CA ALA A 18 -13.21 -9.57 7.26
C ALA A 18 -14.23 -9.40 8.39
N ALA A 19 -13.85 -8.66 9.44
CA ALA A 19 -14.71 -8.45 10.61
C ALA A 19 -16.10 -7.85 10.30
N ASP A 20 -16.23 -7.11 9.20
CA ASP A 20 -17.48 -6.52 8.73
C ASP A 20 -18.23 -7.37 7.68
N GLY A 21 -17.79 -8.62 7.48
CA GLY A 21 -18.39 -9.57 6.54
C GLY A 21 -17.87 -9.47 5.11
N CYS A 22 -16.98 -8.51 4.79
CA CYS A 22 -16.38 -8.39 3.46
C CYS A 22 -15.54 -9.63 3.14
N ARG A 23 -15.79 -10.27 1.99
CA ARG A 23 -15.02 -11.43 1.54
C ARG A 23 -13.79 -11.01 0.74
N LEU A 24 -12.66 -11.61 1.07
CA LEU A 24 -11.35 -11.36 0.47
C LEU A 24 -10.88 -12.63 -0.24
N ALA A 25 -10.75 -12.56 -1.56
CA ALA A 25 -10.18 -13.64 -2.35
C ALA A 25 -8.66 -13.66 -2.20
N TYR A 26 -8.10 -14.81 -1.88
CA TYR A 26 -6.67 -15.00 -1.72
C TYR A 26 -6.20 -16.29 -2.39
N GLU A 27 -4.90 -16.36 -2.65
CA GLU A 27 -4.22 -17.61 -2.96
C GLU A 27 -2.96 -17.75 -2.10
N THR A 28 -2.63 -18.99 -1.76
CA THR A 28 -1.40 -19.35 -1.05
C THR A 28 -0.56 -20.30 -1.88
N SER A 29 0.75 -20.28 -1.64
CA SER A 29 1.70 -21.26 -2.16
C SER A 29 2.80 -21.54 -1.13
N GLY A 30 3.55 -22.62 -1.31
CA GLY A 30 4.59 -23.03 -0.38
C GLY A 30 4.15 -24.07 0.64
N ASP A 31 4.87 -24.15 1.75
CA ASP A 31 4.62 -25.10 2.83
C ASP A 31 3.72 -24.49 3.92
N PRO A 32 2.48 -24.99 4.10
CA PRO A 32 1.56 -24.51 5.14
C PRO A 32 2.10 -24.64 6.58
N GLN A 33 3.05 -25.56 6.80
CA GLN A 33 3.65 -25.80 8.13
C GLN A 33 4.83 -24.87 8.43
N SER A 34 5.34 -24.16 7.42
CA SER A 34 6.42 -23.19 7.57
C SER A 34 6.11 -22.18 8.69
N LYS A 35 7.11 -21.79 9.47
CA LYS A 35 6.99 -20.67 10.40
C LYS A 35 7.12 -19.31 9.73
N ASP A 36 7.67 -19.25 8.53
CA ASP A 36 7.86 -18.01 7.77
C ASP A 36 6.69 -17.77 6.83
N LYS A 37 5.93 -16.73 7.15
CA LYS A 37 4.68 -16.39 6.47
C LYS A 37 4.84 -15.06 5.73
N VAL A 38 4.74 -15.07 4.41
CA VAL A 38 4.96 -13.90 3.56
C VAL A 38 3.63 -13.37 3.05
N LEU A 39 3.23 -12.17 3.46
CA LEU A 39 2.01 -11.51 2.98
C LEU A 39 2.35 -10.44 1.93
N LEU A 40 1.83 -10.62 0.71
CA LEU A 40 1.98 -9.69 -0.39
C LEU A 40 0.72 -8.81 -0.53
N VAL A 41 0.86 -7.51 -0.25
CA VAL A 41 -0.23 -6.52 -0.27
C VAL A 41 -0.08 -5.59 -1.49
N MET A 42 -0.98 -5.73 -2.46
CA MET A 42 -0.92 -5.00 -3.73
C MET A 42 -1.48 -3.56 -3.63
N GLY A 43 -1.15 -2.74 -4.62
CA GLY A 43 -1.48 -1.32 -4.71
C GLY A 43 -2.90 -0.99 -5.21
N PHE A 44 -3.12 0.31 -5.41
CA PHE A 44 -4.40 0.90 -5.78
C PHE A 44 -4.97 0.25 -7.05
N SER A 45 -6.20 -0.30 -6.96
CA SER A 45 -6.94 -0.86 -8.10
C SER A 45 -6.21 -1.98 -8.88
N CYS A 46 -5.10 -2.50 -8.35
CA CYS A 46 -4.39 -3.65 -8.88
C CYS A 46 -4.81 -4.92 -8.12
N CYS A 47 -4.85 -6.06 -8.81
CA CYS A 47 -5.16 -7.36 -8.23
C CYS A 47 -3.90 -8.16 -7.91
N HIS A 48 -4.06 -9.28 -7.20
CA HIS A 48 -2.96 -10.14 -6.77
C HIS A 48 -2.05 -10.65 -7.91
N SER A 49 -2.55 -10.71 -9.16
CA SER A 49 -1.72 -11.10 -10.32
C SER A 49 -0.58 -10.12 -10.60
N TYR A 50 -0.63 -8.89 -10.10
CA TYR A 50 0.49 -7.94 -10.28
C TYR A 50 1.77 -8.38 -9.55
N TRP A 51 1.69 -9.42 -8.72
CA TRP A 51 2.82 -10.10 -8.10
C TRP A 51 3.38 -11.27 -8.91
N ASP A 52 2.82 -11.63 -10.08
CA ASP A 52 3.22 -12.82 -10.84
C ASP A 52 4.75 -12.98 -10.99
N PRO A 53 5.52 -11.92 -11.34
CA PRO A 53 6.98 -12.05 -11.46
C PRO A 53 7.70 -12.37 -10.14
N GLN A 54 7.11 -12.06 -8.99
CA GLN A 54 7.63 -12.36 -7.65
C GLN A 54 7.20 -13.74 -7.16
N LYS A 55 6.01 -14.21 -7.58
CA LYS A 55 5.49 -15.53 -7.20
C LYS A 55 6.44 -16.63 -7.64
N GLU A 56 6.99 -16.53 -8.85
CA GLU A 56 7.95 -17.50 -9.40
C GLU A 56 9.15 -17.73 -8.49
N VAL A 57 9.81 -16.65 -8.06
CA VAL A 57 11.02 -16.75 -7.22
C VAL A 57 10.68 -17.21 -5.80
N LEU A 58 9.63 -16.64 -5.19
CA LEU A 58 9.23 -17.03 -3.84
C LEU A 58 8.71 -18.48 -3.76
N CYS A 59 8.13 -18.99 -4.84
CA CYS A 59 7.55 -20.33 -4.88
C CYS A 59 8.48 -21.42 -5.42
N GLY A 60 9.75 -21.16 -5.80
CA GLY A 60 10.67 -22.24 -6.18
C GLY A 60 11.42 -22.09 -7.51
N GLY A 61 11.52 -20.87 -8.07
CA GLY A 61 12.28 -20.60 -9.30
C GLY A 61 13.72 -20.10 -9.12
N GLY A 62 14.35 -20.27 -7.95
CA GLY A 62 15.73 -19.80 -7.67
C GLY A 62 16.53 -20.76 -6.79
N GLU A 63 17.57 -20.28 -6.08
CA GLU A 63 18.41 -20.98 -5.06
C GLU A 63 17.62 -21.60 -3.87
N ALA A 64 16.32 -21.87 -4.06
CA ALA A 64 15.35 -22.41 -3.14
C ALA A 64 15.55 -23.90 -2.82
N GLU A 65 16.51 -24.60 -3.45
CA GLU A 65 16.90 -25.94 -3.01
C GLU A 65 17.51 -25.95 -1.59
N GLU A 66 17.96 -24.80 -1.07
CA GLU A 66 18.39 -24.63 0.34
C GLU A 66 17.39 -23.81 1.21
N GLY A 67 16.23 -23.44 0.65
CA GLY A 67 15.29 -22.48 1.22
C GLY A 67 13.93 -23.05 1.62
N GLY A 68 13.81 -24.38 1.74
CA GLY A 68 12.57 -25.08 2.06
C GLY A 68 11.83 -24.46 3.24
N GLY A 69 10.58 -24.03 2.98
CA GLY A 69 9.63 -23.68 4.02
C GLY A 69 9.32 -22.19 4.11
N LEU A 70 8.71 -21.59 3.07
CA LEU A 70 7.87 -20.39 3.21
C LEU A 70 6.42 -20.79 2.98
N GLU A 71 5.47 -20.12 3.65
CA GLU A 71 4.10 -20.02 3.15
C GLU A 71 3.85 -18.59 2.68
N ILE A 72 3.47 -18.42 1.42
CA ILE A 72 3.24 -17.09 0.84
C ILE A 72 1.75 -16.94 0.56
N CYS A 73 1.22 -15.76 0.86
CA CYS A 73 -0.16 -15.37 0.57
C CYS A 73 -0.17 -14.08 -0.25
N TRP A 74 -0.93 -14.08 -1.33
CA TRP A 74 -1.32 -12.88 -2.06
C TRP A 74 -2.84 -12.85 -2.21
N PHE A 75 -3.42 -11.67 -2.21
CA PHE A 75 -4.86 -11.51 -2.17
C PHE A 75 -5.29 -10.24 -2.90
N ASP A 76 -6.58 -10.19 -3.22
CA ASP A 76 -7.22 -8.99 -3.71
C ASP A 76 -7.73 -8.17 -2.53
N ASN A 77 -7.31 -6.91 -2.43
CA ASN A 77 -7.91 -5.99 -1.45
C ASN A 77 -9.43 -5.88 -1.68
N ARG A 78 -10.20 -5.56 -0.63
CA ARG A 78 -11.62 -5.20 -0.82
C ARG A 78 -11.73 -4.10 -1.89
N GLY A 79 -12.70 -4.22 -2.79
CA GLY A 79 -12.89 -3.26 -3.88
C GLY A 79 -12.14 -3.56 -5.17
N VAL A 80 -11.40 -4.66 -5.28
CA VAL A 80 -10.74 -5.06 -6.54
C VAL A 80 -10.77 -6.57 -6.75
N GLY A 81 -10.63 -6.99 -8.01
CA GLY A 81 -10.47 -8.38 -8.40
C GLY A 81 -11.64 -9.26 -7.99
N SER A 82 -11.34 -10.39 -7.35
CA SER A 82 -12.32 -11.38 -6.92
C SER A 82 -12.86 -11.15 -5.50
N SER A 83 -12.37 -10.13 -4.81
CA SER A 83 -12.89 -9.71 -3.49
C SER A 83 -14.18 -8.92 -3.61
N ASP A 84 -14.95 -8.86 -2.53
CA ASP A 84 -16.16 -8.05 -2.47
C ASP A 84 -15.83 -6.56 -2.66
N ILE A 85 -16.77 -5.81 -3.25
CA ILE A 85 -16.63 -4.38 -3.56
C ILE A 85 -17.72 -3.60 -2.80
N PRO A 86 -17.63 -3.49 -1.47
CA PRO A 86 -18.64 -2.80 -0.68
C PRO A 86 -18.69 -1.31 -0.99
N PHE A 87 -19.89 -0.74 -0.96
CA PHE A 87 -20.02 0.72 -1.01
C PHE A 87 -19.50 1.35 0.28
N GLY A 88 -18.86 2.51 0.16
CA GLY A 88 -18.50 3.33 1.31
C GLY A 88 -17.09 3.88 1.25
N ARG A 89 -16.64 4.39 2.39
CA ARG A 89 -15.30 4.95 2.54
C ARG A 89 -14.38 3.86 3.05
N TYR A 90 -13.28 3.62 2.35
CA TYR A 90 -12.21 2.77 2.86
C TYR A 90 -11.17 3.64 3.57
N SER A 91 -10.46 3.04 4.53
CA SER A 91 -9.27 3.61 5.12
C SER A 91 -8.15 2.59 5.10
N THR A 92 -6.90 3.05 5.01
CA THR A 92 -5.73 2.16 5.08
C THR A 92 -5.68 1.35 6.38
N ARG A 93 -6.21 1.89 7.48
CA ARG A 93 -6.37 1.15 8.74
C ARG A 93 -7.42 0.03 8.66
N GLN A 94 -8.53 0.23 7.93
CA GLN A 94 -9.52 -0.82 7.70
C GLN A 94 -8.94 -1.92 6.80
N LEU A 95 -8.28 -1.53 5.71
CA LEU A 95 -7.59 -2.47 4.82
C LEU A 95 -6.48 -3.24 5.55
N ALA A 96 -5.85 -2.65 6.56
CA ALA A 96 -4.91 -3.35 7.42
C ALA A 96 -5.60 -4.36 8.37
N ALA A 97 -6.79 -4.02 8.88
CA ALA A 97 -7.58 -4.95 9.69
C ALA A 97 -8.06 -6.16 8.85
N ASP A 98 -8.35 -5.96 7.56
CA ASP A 98 -8.63 -7.05 6.62
C ASP A 98 -7.47 -8.04 6.52
N CYS A 99 -6.24 -7.54 6.45
CA CYS A 99 -5.06 -8.39 6.47
C CYS A 99 -4.96 -9.23 7.75
N ILE A 100 -5.36 -8.69 8.91
CA ILE A 100 -5.42 -9.46 10.16
C ILE A 100 -6.47 -10.57 10.05
N SER A 101 -7.68 -10.27 9.57
CA SER A 101 -8.72 -11.29 9.36
C SER A 101 -8.28 -12.37 8.37
N LEU A 102 -7.58 -12.00 7.31
CA LEU A 102 -6.97 -12.94 6.36
C LEU A 102 -5.92 -13.83 7.04
N MET A 103 -4.99 -13.25 7.80
CA MET A 103 -3.98 -14.02 8.54
C MET A 103 -4.59 -14.93 9.61
N GLN A 104 -5.72 -14.55 10.20
CA GLN A 104 -6.49 -15.42 11.11
C GLN A 104 -7.15 -16.58 10.37
N ALA A 105 -7.76 -16.33 9.21
CA ALA A 105 -8.35 -17.38 8.38
C ALA A 105 -7.30 -18.40 7.92
N LEU A 106 -6.08 -17.95 7.67
CA LEU A 106 -4.92 -18.79 7.33
C LEU A 106 -4.26 -19.46 8.55
N ARG A 107 -4.71 -19.15 9.77
CA ARG A 107 -4.08 -19.60 11.03
C ARG A 107 -2.61 -19.17 11.16
N TRP A 108 -2.26 -18.05 10.54
CA TRP A 108 -0.97 -17.39 10.73
C TRP A 108 -0.94 -16.61 12.04
N ILE A 109 -2.09 -16.09 12.46
CA ILE A 109 -2.33 -15.45 13.75
C ILE A 109 -3.49 -16.17 14.41
N ASP A 110 -3.35 -16.45 15.70
CA ASP A 110 -4.40 -17.13 16.46
C ASP A 110 -5.64 -16.25 16.56
N SER A 111 -6.81 -16.86 16.33
CA SER A 111 -8.09 -16.21 16.61
C SER A 111 -8.33 -16.27 18.12
N PRO A 112 -8.69 -15.16 18.78
CA PRO A 112 -9.07 -15.23 20.17
C PRO A 112 -10.30 -16.13 20.31
N PRO A 113 -10.40 -16.97 21.36
CA PRO A 113 -11.57 -17.81 21.57
C PRO A 113 -12.85 -16.96 21.67
N PRO A 114 -14.03 -17.50 21.34
CA PRO A 114 -15.29 -16.76 21.52
C PRO A 114 -15.42 -16.29 22.99
N PRO A 115 -16.11 -15.17 23.25
CA PRO A 115 -16.35 -14.75 24.63
C PRO A 115 -17.08 -15.88 25.37
N PRO A 116 -16.69 -16.22 26.61
CA PRO A 116 -17.56 -17.06 27.44
C PRO A 116 -18.91 -16.37 27.53
N SER A 117 -19.98 -17.15 27.42
CA SER A 117 -21.37 -16.70 27.55
C SER A 117 -21.63 -16.18 28.98
N GLY A 118 -21.12 -14.99 29.30
CA GLY A 118 -21.19 -14.43 30.64
C GLY A 118 -20.60 -13.02 30.71
N ARG A 119 -21.34 -12.11 31.33
CA ARG A 119 -20.92 -10.71 31.59
C ARG A 119 -19.73 -10.66 32.55
N SER A 120 -18.51 -10.80 32.05
CA SER A 120 -17.31 -10.45 32.81
C SER A 120 -16.88 -9.03 32.47
N LYS A 121 -17.18 -8.10 33.38
CA LYS A 121 -16.65 -6.73 33.45
C LYS A 121 -15.18 -6.80 33.87
N GLY A 122 -14.31 -7.16 32.94
CA GLY A 122 -12.86 -7.15 33.11
C GLY A 122 -12.22 -7.01 31.75
N LEU A 123 -11.99 -5.77 31.32
CA LEU A 123 -11.48 -5.44 29.98
C LEU A 123 -9.98 -5.72 29.88
N ARG A 124 -9.55 -6.98 30.09
CA ARG A 124 -8.23 -7.40 29.59
C ARG A 124 -8.36 -7.48 28.08
N ARG A 125 -7.69 -6.56 27.38
CA ARG A 125 -7.63 -6.51 25.92
C ARG A 125 -7.21 -7.91 25.44
N ARG A 126 -8.07 -8.55 24.63
CA ARG A 126 -7.81 -9.88 24.06
C ARG A 126 -6.65 -9.76 23.09
N GLN A 127 -5.48 -10.19 23.52
CA GLN A 127 -4.26 -10.04 22.77
C GLN A 127 -4.18 -11.11 21.67
N LEU A 128 -3.85 -10.71 20.45
CA LEU A 128 -3.51 -11.66 19.38
C LEU A 128 -2.20 -12.37 19.71
N HIS A 129 -2.08 -13.63 19.30
CA HIS A 129 -0.86 -14.43 19.48
C HIS A 129 -0.44 -15.07 18.15
N THR A 130 0.86 -15.25 17.95
CA THR A 130 1.40 -16.02 16.84
C THR A 130 2.77 -16.57 17.19
N SER A 131 3.06 -17.80 16.73
CA SER A 131 4.42 -18.38 16.73
C SER A 131 5.12 -18.25 15.37
N ASN A 132 4.49 -17.56 14.41
CA ASN A 132 4.98 -17.42 13.05
C ASN A 132 5.77 -16.13 12.88
N ARG A 133 6.79 -16.18 12.02
CA ARG A 133 7.56 -15.04 11.53
C ARG A 133 6.81 -14.43 10.35
N LEU A 134 6.23 -13.24 10.56
CA LEU A 134 5.45 -12.54 9.55
C LEU A 134 6.33 -11.60 8.73
N HIS A 135 6.42 -11.82 7.42
CA HIS A 135 7.10 -10.96 6.47
C HIS A 135 6.06 -10.19 5.65
N LEU A 136 6.07 -8.86 5.73
CA LEU A 136 5.03 -8.02 5.14
C LEU A 136 5.61 -7.23 3.97
N VAL A 137 5.01 -7.39 2.79
CA VAL A 137 5.48 -6.74 1.56
C VAL A 137 4.33 -5.89 1.01
N GLY A 138 4.54 -4.58 0.94
CA GLY A 138 3.52 -3.63 0.51
C GLY A 138 3.96 -2.81 -0.69
N TRP A 139 3.13 -2.78 -1.73
CA TRP A 139 3.35 -1.99 -2.93
C TRP A 139 2.40 -0.80 -3.02
N SER A 140 2.88 0.43 -3.18
CA SER A 140 2.02 1.61 -3.37
C SER A 140 0.98 1.77 -2.25
N LEU A 141 -0.32 1.76 -2.53
CA LEU A 141 -1.38 1.68 -1.50
C LEU A 141 -1.14 0.51 -0.52
N GLY A 142 -0.69 -0.64 -1.01
CA GLY A 142 -0.31 -1.78 -0.18
C GLY A 142 0.79 -1.46 0.83
N GLY A 143 1.75 -0.60 0.48
CA GLY A 143 2.76 -0.08 1.41
C GLY A 143 2.16 0.81 2.50
N MET A 144 1.10 1.57 2.18
CA MET A 144 0.36 2.36 3.17
C MET A 144 -0.44 1.47 4.12
N ILE A 145 -1.03 0.40 3.58
CA ILE A 145 -1.74 -0.63 4.35
C ILE A 145 -0.75 -1.34 5.29
N VAL A 146 0.42 -1.75 4.79
CA VAL A 146 1.45 -2.44 5.60
C VAL A 146 1.94 -1.56 6.75
N GLN A 147 2.11 -0.25 6.58
CA GLN A 147 2.46 0.64 7.69
C GLN A 147 1.40 0.60 8.82
N GLU A 148 0.11 0.66 8.48
CA GLU A 148 -0.96 0.52 9.48
C GLU A 148 -1.04 -0.90 10.06
N LEU A 149 -0.79 -1.93 9.24
CA LEU A 149 -0.79 -3.33 9.66
C LEU A 149 0.29 -3.61 10.72
N VAL A 150 1.53 -3.18 10.48
CA VAL A 150 2.60 -3.32 11.49
C VAL A 150 2.17 -2.63 12.78
N LEU A 151 1.61 -1.42 12.72
CA LEU A 151 1.17 -0.71 13.92
C LEU A 151 0.04 -1.42 14.66
N LEU A 152 -0.92 -2.03 13.94
CA LEU A 152 -1.95 -2.86 14.55
C LEU A 152 -1.37 -4.10 15.21
N LEU A 153 -0.42 -4.78 14.57
CA LEU A 153 0.27 -5.95 15.13
C LEU A 153 1.06 -5.58 16.39
N LEU A 154 1.81 -4.47 16.36
CA LEU A 154 2.56 -3.96 17.51
C LEU A 154 1.65 -3.53 18.67
N ASP A 155 0.45 -3.02 18.39
CA ASP A 155 -0.56 -2.71 19.41
C ASP A 155 -1.10 -3.98 20.10
N GLU A 156 -1.03 -5.12 19.41
CA GLU A 156 -1.37 -6.45 19.95
C GLU A 156 -0.12 -7.21 20.44
N GLY A 157 1.06 -6.59 20.45
CA GLY A 157 2.32 -7.21 20.91
C GLY A 157 2.94 -8.22 19.94
N ILE A 158 2.47 -8.26 18.69
CA ILE A 158 3.07 -9.06 17.62
C ILE A 158 4.08 -8.20 16.88
N GLN A 159 5.35 -8.61 16.90
CA GLN A 159 6.40 -7.99 16.12
C GLN A 159 6.62 -8.75 14.81
N PRO A 160 6.40 -8.13 13.63
CA PRO A 160 6.72 -8.77 12.36
C PRO A 160 8.21 -9.14 12.24
N ALA A 161 8.50 -10.16 11.44
CA ALA A 161 9.86 -10.57 11.14
C ALA A 161 10.54 -9.58 10.18
N SER A 162 9.84 -9.07 9.18
CA SER A 162 10.38 -8.05 8.28
C SER A 162 9.30 -7.24 7.56
N MET A 163 9.69 -6.09 7.00
CA MET A 163 8.82 -5.22 6.23
C MET A 163 9.53 -4.66 5.00
N LEU A 164 8.92 -4.83 3.81
CA LEU A 164 9.33 -4.17 2.56
C LEU A 164 8.22 -3.24 2.06
N LEU A 165 8.59 -1.98 1.81
CA LEU A 165 7.70 -0.93 1.32
C LEU A 165 8.20 -0.40 -0.03
N ALA A 166 7.47 -0.67 -1.11
CA ALA A 166 7.87 -0.27 -2.44
C ALA A 166 6.93 0.80 -3.02
N CYS A 167 7.53 1.83 -3.64
CA CYS A 167 6.85 2.92 -4.34
C CYS A 167 5.67 3.49 -3.54
N THR A 168 5.88 3.84 -2.27
CA THR A 168 4.83 4.22 -1.31
C THR A 168 5.21 5.46 -0.50
N HIS A 169 4.30 5.93 0.36
CA HIS A 169 4.52 7.11 1.19
C HIS A 169 3.82 6.98 2.55
N SER A 170 4.19 7.82 3.52
CA SER A 170 3.58 7.88 4.86
C SER A 170 2.31 8.74 4.96
N GLY A 171 1.91 9.38 3.87
CA GLY A 171 0.68 10.17 3.80
C GLY A 171 0.76 11.54 4.45
N GLY A 172 -0.39 12.20 4.58
CA GLY A 172 -0.52 13.58 5.05
C GLY A 172 -0.95 14.57 3.98
N TRP A 173 -1.41 15.75 4.42
CA TRP A 173 -2.12 16.76 3.61
C TRP A 173 -1.38 17.23 2.33
N ARG A 174 -0.07 17.02 2.24
CA ARG A 174 0.76 17.50 1.11
C ARG A 174 1.10 16.44 0.08
N ILE A 175 0.60 15.21 0.23
CA ILE A 175 0.93 14.10 -0.67
C ILE A 175 -0.21 13.89 -1.65
N LEU A 176 -0.30 14.81 -2.62
CA LEU A 176 -1.12 14.65 -3.81
C LEU A 176 -0.21 14.26 -4.97
N PRO A 177 -0.66 13.36 -5.86
CA PRO A 177 0.08 13.06 -7.08
C PRO A 177 0.26 14.35 -7.92
N PRO A 178 1.29 14.42 -8.77
CA PRO A 178 1.43 15.51 -9.73
C PRO A 178 0.14 15.71 -10.53
N LEU A 179 -0.25 16.96 -10.82
CA LEU A 179 -1.56 17.26 -11.44
C LEU A 179 -1.78 16.51 -12.76
N GLY A 180 -0.75 16.38 -13.59
CA GLY A 180 -0.83 15.59 -14.83
C GLY A 180 -1.15 14.11 -14.56
N SER A 181 -0.45 13.49 -13.62
CA SER A 181 -0.70 12.12 -13.21
C SER A 181 -2.07 11.94 -12.55
N PHE A 182 -2.53 12.93 -11.78
CA PHE A 182 -3.87 12.92 -11.19
C PHE A 182 -4.95 12.89 -12.28
N LEU A 183 -4.81 13.71 -13.33
CA LEU A 183 -5.74 13.70 -14.47
C LEU A 183 -5.71 12.36 -15.22
N ASP A 184 -4.53 11.77 -15.41
CA ASP A 184 -4.41 10.44 -16.03
C ASP A 184 -5.03 9.33 -15.17
N ILE A 185 -4.87 9.37 -13.85
CA ILE A 185 -5.56 8.46 -12.90
C ILE A 185 -7.07 8.62 -13.03
N LEU A 186 -7.60 9.85 -13.09
CA LEU A 186 -9.02 10.09 -13.28
C LEU A 186 -9.50 9.54 -14.63
N ARG A 187 -8.75 9.76 -15.72
CA ARG A 187 -9.06 9.18 -17.04
C ARG A 187 -9.10 7.65 -17.01
N VAL A 188 -8.14 7.02 -16.35
CA VAL A 188 -8.14 5.55 -16.15
C VAL A 188 -9.34 5.10 -15.33
N ALA A 189 -9.69 5.83 -14.27
CA ALA A 189 -10.80 5.53 -13.38
C ALA A 189 -12.18 5.68 -14.05
N THR A 190 -12.33 6.61 -14.99
CA THR A 190 -13.61 6.89 -15.67
C THR A 190 -13.70 6.29 -17.08
N SER A 191 -12.64 5.68 -17.60
CA SER A 191 -12.65 5.10 -18.95
C SER A 191 -13.55 3.87 -18.99
N THR A 192 -14.54 3.87 -19.88
CA THR A 192 -15.43 2.73 -20.16
C THR A 192 -14.85 1.74 -21.17
N ASN A 193 -13.76 2.10 -21.85
CA ASN A 193 -13.11 1.24 -22.84
C ASN A 193 -11.86 0.56 -22.21
N PRO A 194 -11.83 -0.78 -22.11
CA PRO A 194 -10.71 -1.51 -21.51
C PRO A 194 -9.37 -1.25 -22.19
N SER A 195 -9.29 -1.32 -23.52
CA SER A 195 -8.03 -1.08 -24.26
C SER A 195 -7.52 0.35 -24.07
N ARG A 196 -8.42 1.34 -24.10
CA ARG A 196 -8.04 2.74 -23.81
C ARG A 196 -7.55 2.89 -22.37
N ARG A 197 -8.19 2.21 -21.43
CA ARG A 197 -7.80 2.19 -20.01
C ARG A 197 -6.39 1.61 -19.84
N ILE A 198 -6.09 0.49 -20.49
CA ILE A 198 -4.75 -0.13 -20.49
C ILE A 198 -3.72 0.83 -21.10
N ARG A 199 -3.98 1.37 -22.28
CA ARG A 199 -3.07 2.35 -22.93
C ARG A 199 -2.81 3.59 -22.08
N THR A 200 -3.76 3.99 -21.23
CA THR A 200 -3.60 5.15 -20.33
C THR A 200 -2.87 4.77 -19.04
N VAL A 201 -3.03 3.54 -18.53
CA VAL A 201 -2.39 3.11 -17.28
C VAL A 201 -0.93 2.68 -17.48
N LEU A 202 -0.57 2.11 -18.63
CA LEU A 202 0.80 1.64 -18.89
C LEU A 202 1.85 2.75 -18.71
N PRO A 203 1.68 3.99 -19.23
CA PRO A 203 2.63 5.08 -19.00
C PRO A 203 2.62 5.67 -17.60
N LEU A 204 1.68 5.28 -16.73
CA LEU A 204 1.72 5.59 -15.29
C LEU A 204 2.50 4.52 -14.52
N HIS A 205 2.45 3.28 -14.98
CA HIS A 205 3.13 2.14 -14.39
C HIS A 205 4.59 2.03 -14.81
N TYR A 206 4.88 2.32 -16.07
CA TYR A 206 6.17 2.05 -16.69
C TYR A 206 6.77 3.28 -17.35
N THR A 207 8.09 3.28 -17.48
CA THR A 207 8.82 4.28 -18.27
C THR A 207 8.54 4.11 -19.76
N THR A 208 8.61 5.23 -20.49
CA THR A 208 8.51 5.20 -21.96
C THR A 208 9.58 4.34 -22.59
N ASP A 209 10.77 4.32 -21.99
CA ASP A 209 11.91 3.56 -22.49
C ASP A 209 11.59 2.06 -22.39
N PHE A 210 11.15 1.57 -21.22
CA PHE A 210 10.73 0.18 -21.04
C PHE A 210 9.58 -0.22 -21.98
N LEU A 211 8.55 0.63 -22.11
CA LEU A 211 7.41 0.37 -23.00
C LEU A 211 7.80 0.28 -24.48
N LYS A 212 8.83 1.01 -24.92
CA LYS A 212 9.29 1.01 -26.32
C LYS A 212 10.32 -0.08 -26.61
N SER A 213 11.27 -0.30 -25.71
CA SER A 213 12.43 -1.18 -25.95
C SER A 213 12.22 -2.62 -25.45
N GLY A 214 11.20 -2.87 -24.63
CA GLY A 214 10.97 -4.18 -24.03
C GLY A 214 11.80 -4.50 -22.79
N GLY A 215 12.44 -3.48 -22.21
CA GLY A 215 13.42 -3.65 -21.15
C GLY A 215 14.74 -4.19 -21.71
N LEU A 216 15.81 -3.41 -21.56
CA LEU A 216 17.17 -3.92 -21.69
C LEU A 216 17.63 -4.31 -20.28
N GLY A 217 17.04 -5.38 -19.72
CA GLY A 217 17.59 -6.05 -18.55
C GLY A 217 18.66 -7.03 -19.03
N GLY A 218 19.89 -6.90 -18.54
CA GLY A 218 21.02 -7.72 -18.95
C GLY A 218 20.76 -9.23 -18.82
N MET A 219 21.41 -9.98 -19.72
CA MET A 219 21.42 -11.45 -19.93
C MET A 219 20.32 -12.04 -20.83
N ALA A 220 20.79 -12.84 -21.79
CA ALA A 220 20.17 -13.15 -23.08
C ALA A 220 19.01 -14.17 -23.07
N SER A 221 18.18 -14.21 -22.02
CA SER A 221 17.05 -15.17 -21.97
C SER A 221 15.77 -14.67 -21.29
N GLU A 222 15.69 -13.41 -20.82
CA GLU A 222 14.40 -12.87 -20.37
C GLU A 222 13.56 -12.39 -21.57
N GLU A 223 12.35 -12.93 -21.70
CA GLU A 223 11.39 -12.58 -22.75
C GLU A 223 11.13 -11.07 -22.76
N ARG A 224 11.39 -10.41 -23.91
CA ARG A 224 11.28 -8.94 -24.01
C ARG A 224 9.86 -8.48 -23.71
N MET A 225 9.69 -7.78 -22.58
CA MET A 225 8.39 -7.30 -22.12
C MET A 225 8.18 -5.85 -22.56
N ASN A 226 7.73 -5.69 -23.81
CA ASN A 226 7.42 -4.38 -24.38
C ASN A 226 5.96 -3.96 -24.12
N GLY A 227 5.60 -2.75 -24.54
CA GLY A 227 4.27 -2.19 -24.31
C GLY A 227 3.12 -3.01 -24.92
N GLU A 228 3.37 -3.77 -26.00
CA GLU A 228 2.36 -4.63 -26.63
C GLU A 228 2.13 -5.90 -25.81
N VAL A 229 3.22 -6.57 -25.40
CA VAL A 229 3.16 -7.74 -24.51
C VAL A 229 2.48 -7.39 -23.19
N LEU A 230 2.86 -6.27 -22.58
CA LEU A 230 2.22 -5.76 -21.36
C LEU A 230 0.75 -5.43 -21.59
N HIS A 231 0.39 -4.89 -22.75
CA HIS A 231 -1.01 -4.61 -23.06
C HIS A 231 -1.83 -5.90 -23.12
N GLU A 232 -1.31 -6.95 -23.77
CA GLU A 232 -1.99 -8.26 -23.83
C GLU A 232 -2.07 -8.90 -22.44
N ASP A 233 -0.98 -8.88 -21.68
CA ASP A 233 -0.94 -9.34 -20.28
C ASP A 233 -2.02 -8.63 -19.44
N TYR A 234 -2.14 -7.29 -19.55
CA TYR A 234 -3.12 -6.52 -18.78
C TYR A 234 -4.56 -6.89 -19.11
N LYS A 235 -4.87 -7.31 -20.36
CA LYS A 235 -6.23 -7.77 -20.71
C LYS A 235 -6.66 -8.99 -19.90
N SER A 236 -5.72 -9.83 -19.49
CA SER A 236 -6.01 -11.03 -18.69
C SER A 236 -6.25 -10.74 -17.21
N ARG A 237 -5.79 -9.58 -16.72
CA ARG A 237 -5.87 -9.21 -15.30
C ARG A 237 -7.30 -8.82 -14.93
N ALA A 238 -7.74 -9.22 -13.74
CA ALA A 238 -9.14 -9.06 -13.29
C ALA A 238 -9.73 -7.63 -13.44
N PRO A 239 -8.99 -6.53 -13.18
CA PRO A 239 -9.49 -5.17 -13.40
C PRO A 239 -9.90 -4.86 -14.85
N PHE A 240 -9.36 -5.59 -15.83
CA PHE A 240 -9.57 -5.34 -17.26
C PHE A 240 -10.34 -6.48 -17.96
N ARG A 241 -10.22 -7.72 -17.51
CA ARG A 241 -10.88 -8.89 -18.10
C ARG A 241 -12.40 -8.84 -17.99
N ASP A 242 -12.91 -8.69 -16.77
CA ASP A 242 -14.35 -8.66 -16.46
C ASP A 242 -14.81 -7.22 -16.18
N PHE A 243 -14.53 -6.33 -17.13
CA PHE A 243 -14.69 -4.89 -16.91
C PHE A 243 -16.17 -4.47 -16.87
N SER A 244 -16.63 -4.12 -15.66
CA SER A 244 -17.84 -3.32 -15.45
C SER A 244 -17.50 -2.10 -14.61
N LEU A 245 -17.51 -0.93 -15.24
CA LEU A 245 -17.18 0.33 -14.55
C LEU A 245 -18.10 0.57 -13.35
N ALA A 246 -19.41 0.35 -13.53
CA ALA A 246 -20.39 0.52 -12.45
C ALA A 246 -20.08 -0.38 -11.25
N ARG A 247 -19.60 -1.62 -11.49
CA ARG A 247 -19.18 -2.54 -10.44
C ARG A 247 -17.86 -2.12 -9.78
N GLN A 248 -16.90 -1.58 -10.55
CA GLN A 248 -15.57 -1.23 -10.02
C GLN A 248 -15.51 0.14 -9.36
N LEU A 249 -16.36 1.09 -9.76
CA LEU A 249 -16.34 2.48 -9.26
C LEU A 249 -16.35 2.60 -7.73
N PRO A 250 -17.17 1.84 -6.96
CA PRO A 250 -17.15 1.91 -5.50
C PRO A 250 -15.77 1.54 -4.93
N GLY A 251 -15.12 0.51 -5.48
CA GLY A 251 -13.78 0.09 -5.08
C GLY A 251 -12.70 1.11 -5.44
N ILE A 252 -12.77 1.68 -6.65
CA ILE A 252 -11.87 2.76 -7.10
C ILE A 252 -11.98 3.98 -6.17
N ILE A 253 -13.19 4.42 -5.87
CA ILE A 253 -13.46 5.55 -4.96
C ILE A 253 -12.98 5.22 -3.55
N GLY A 254 -13.27 4.02 -3.06
CA GLY A 254 -12.82 3.55 -1.75
C GLY A 254 -11.30 3.58 -1.61
N HIS A 255 -10.58 3.00 -2.57
CA HIS A 255 -9.12 3.06 -2.61
C HIS A 255 -8.59 4.49 -2.72
N LEU A 256 -9.24 5.36 -3.50
CA LEU A 256 -8.82 6.76 -3.66
C LEU A 256 -8.91 7.48 -2.31
N LEU A 257 -10.04 7.32 -1.61
CA LEU A 257 -10.25 7.88 -0.29
C LEU A 257 -9.25 7.33 0.72
N ALA A 258 -8.96 6.02 0.70
CA ALA A 258 -7.95 5.40 1.55
C ALA A 258 -6.56 6.01 1.32
N THR A 259 -6.16 6.22 0.06
CA THR A 259 -4.88 6.86 -0.30
C THR A 259 -4.81 8.31 0.16
N VAL A 260 -5.78 9.15 -0.20
CA VAL A 260 -5.71 10.61 0.07
C VAL A 260 -5.88 10.95 1.55
N THR A 261 -6.52 10.06 2.32
CA THR A 261 -6.71 10.23 3.77
C THR A 261 -5.67 9.47 4.60
N HIS A 262 -4.78 8.69 3.96
CA HIS A 262 -3.73 7.96 4.68
C HIS A 262 -2.79 8.94 5.38
N HIS A 263 -2.46 8.62 6.64
CA HIS A 263 -1.42 9.33 7.37
C HIS A 263 -0.87 8.49 8.52
N VAL A 264 0.42 8.19 8.46
CA VAL A 264 1.20 7.66 9.58
C VAL A 264 2.21 8.71 9.99
N SER A 265 2.10 9.19 11.23
CA SER A 265 2.95 10.25 11.74
C SER A 265 4.41 9.81 11.92
N ARG A 266 5.35 10.77 11.91
CA ARG A 266 6.78 10.51 12.18
C ARG A 266 7.03 9.69 13.45
N ARG A 267 6.24 9.94 14.51
CA ARG A 267 6.35 9.19 15.78
C ARG A 267 5.96 7.73 15.59
N ARG A 268 4.88 7.47 14.83
CA ARG A 268 4.40 6.10 14.56
C ARG A 268 5.38 5.36 13.63
N LEU A 269 5.95 6.02 12.63
CA LEU A 269 6.99 5.43 11.77
C LEU A 269 8.26 5.09 12.54
N ARG A 270 8.73 5.99 13.41
CA ARG A 270 9.88 5.69 14.28
C ARG A 270 9.62 4.49 15.18
N ARG A 271 8.40 4.34 15.70
CA ARG A 271 8.01 3.12 16.44
C ARG A 271 8.14 1.88 15.56
N ILE A 272 7.73 1.92 14.29
CA ILE A 272 7.90 0.79 13.36
C ILE A 272 9.37 0.44 13.22
N GLY A 273 10.23 1.41 12.85
CA GLY A 273 11.64 1.14 12.64
C GLY A 273 12.38 0.67 13.90
N GLN A 274 12.06 1.21 15.06
CA GLN A 274 12.59 0.75 16.36
C GLN A 274 12.19 -0.69 16.70
N ASN A 275 11.03 -1.17 16.26
CA ASN A 275 10.63 -2.57 16.51
C ASN A 275 11.15 -3.52 15.42
N LEU A 276 11.56 -2.99 14.26
CA LEU A 276 12.03 -3.76 13.11
C LEU A 276 13.49 -3.44 12.75
N GLU A 277 14.31 -3.04 13.73
CA GLU A 277 15.74 -2.68 13.59
C GLU A 277 16.48 -3.49 12.51
N GLY A 278 16.99 -2.83 11.48
CA GLY A 278 17.69 -3.41 10.32
C GLY A 278 16.86 -4.31 9.38
N ARG A 279 15.57 -4.51 9.68
CA ARG A 279 14.61 -5.41 8.99
C ARG A 279 13.50 -4.64 8.27
N CYS A 280 13.73 -3.36 7.97
CA CYS A 280 12.92 -2.55 7.08
C CYS A 280 13.65 -2.31 5.74
N ILE A 281 12.95 -2.48 4.62
CA ILE A 281 13.39 -2.04 3.30
C ILE A 281 12.39 -1.03 2.73
N VAL A 282 12.91 0.05 2.16
CA VAL A 282 12.14 0.98 1.32
C VAL A 282 12.72 0.97 -0.10
N VAL A 283 11.86 0.73 -1.10
CA VAL A 283 12.20 0.75 -2.52
C VAL A 283 11.50 1.94 -3.19
N ALA A 284 12.23 2.73 -3.97
CA ALA A 284 11.74 3.91 -4.67
C ALA A 284 12.06 3.86 -6.18
N ALA A 285 11.22 4.50 -7.00
CA ALA A 285 11.48 4.69 -8.43
C ALA A 285 11.68 6.19 -8.72
N GLY A 286 12.77 6.52 -9.40
CA GLY A 286 13.12 7.91 -9.71
C GLY A 286 12.19 8.54 -10.76
N ARG A 287 11.63 7.75 -11.68
CA ARG A 287 10.68 8.21 -12.71
C ARG A 287 9.23 7.82 -12.39
N ASP A 288 8.92 7.57 -11.12
CA ASP A 288 7.56 7.28 -10.67
C ASP A 288 6.65 8.50 -10.87
N ARG A 289 5.66 8.35 -11.77
CA ARG A 289 4.67 9.40 -12.07
C ARG A 289 3.55 9.46 -11.03
N LEU A 290 3.34 8.41 -10.25
CA LEU A 290 2.27 8.31 -9.26
C LEU A 290 2.74 8.82 -7.91
N ILE A 291 3.90 8.35 -7.45
CA ILE A 291 4.46 8.66 -6.12
C ILE A 291 5.90 9.15 -6.30
N PRO A 292 6.13 10.48 -6.30
CA PRO A 292 7.48 11.02 -6.42
C PRO A 292 8.44 10.44 -5.36
N SER A 293 9.63 9.99 -5.78
CA SER A 293 10.58 9.24 -4.93
C SER A 293 10.96 9.95 -3.62
N LYS A 294 10.92 11.29 -3.59
CA LYS A 294 11.12 12.12 -2.38
C LYS A 294 10.25 11.68 -1.20
N HIS A 295 9.07 11.11 -1.46
CA HIS A 295 8.19 10.60 -0.40
C HIS A 295 8.68 9.28 0.18
N SER A 296 9.29 8.41 -0.62
CA SER A 296 9.98 7.21 -0.17
C SER A 296 11.26 7.55 0.61
N HIS A 297 12.03 8.56 0.17
CA HIS A 297 13.17 9.09 0.95
C HIS A 297 12.72 9.53 2.34
N GLN A 298 11.70 10.39 2.40
CA GLN A 298 11.14 10.86 3.67
C GLN A 298 10.60 9.71 4.55
N LEU A 299 10.00 8.70 3.94
CA LEU A 299 9.52 7.52 4.64
C LEU A 299 10.67 6.74 5.28
N ALA A 300 11.75 6.48 4.53
CA ALA A 300 12.95 5.81 5.03
C ALA A 300 13.59 6.60 6.19
N ASP A 301 13.72 7.92 6.05
CA ASP A 301 14.24 8.81 7.11
C ASP A 301 13.43 8.71 8.41
N PHE A 302 12.10 8.57 8.30
CA PHE A 302 11.22 8.46 9.46
C PHE A 302 11.20 7.06 10.07
N LEU A 303 11.49 6.02 9.30
CA LEU A 303 11.64 4.67 9.82
C LEU A 303 12.96 4.56 10.61
N GLY A 304 14.04 5.16 10.12
CA GLY A 304 15.29 5.30 10.85
C GLY A 304 16.51 4.85 10.07
N GLU A 305 17.70 5.12 10.60
CA GLU A 305 18.99 4.99 9.91
C GLU A 305 19.34 3.55 9.48
N GLU A 306 18.79 2.54 10.16
CA GLU A 306 19.00 1.14 9.79
C GLU A 306 18.06 0.64 8.67
N THR A 307 17.15 1.49 8.19
CA THR A 307 16.27 1.15 7.07
C THR A 307 17.10 1.05 5.80
N LYS A 308 17.11 -0.12 5.16
CA LYS A 308 17.77 -0.29 3.86
C LYS A 308 16.94 0.44 2.80
N PHE A 309 17.58 1.25 1.97
CA PHE A 309 16.92 2.07 0.95
C PHE A 309 17.51 1.79 -0.42
N PHE A 310 16.65 1.46 -1.39
CA PHE A 310 17.01 1.24 -2.79
C PHE A 310 16.21 2.20 -3.68
N GLU A 311 16.88 3.05 -4.43
CA GLU A 311 16.24 3.92 -5.42
C GLU A 311 16.67 3.55 -6.83
N PHE A 312 15.70 3.10 -7.64
CA PHE A 312 15.85 2.80 -9.06
C PHE A 312 15.62 4.07 -9.88
N GLU A 313 16.67 4.86 -10.08
CA GLU A 313 16.57 6.24 -10.57
C GLU A 313 15.93 6.33 -11.97
N ALA A 314 16.16 5.33 -12.82
CA ALA A 314 15.70 5.32 -14.22
C ALA A 314 14.33 4.68 -14.42
N ASN A 315 13.72 4.10 -13.39
CA ASN A 315 12.56 3.21 -13.53
C ASN A 315 11.23 3.85 -13.13
N GLY A 316 10.15 3.27 -13.65
CA GLY A 316 8.77 3.66 -13.42
C GLY A 316 8.19 3.08 -12.13
N HIS A 317 6.89 3.32 -11.91
CA HIS A 317 6.21 2.89 -10.70
C HIS A 317 6.30 1.38 -10.46
N MET A 318 6.29 0.55 -11.52
CA MET A 318 6.28 -0.93 -11.48
C MET A 318 7.69 -1.55 -11.58
N ILE A 319 8.59 -1.18 -10.66
CA ILE A 319 9.98 -1.70 -10.60
C ILE A 319 10.01 -3.24 -10.49
N ASN A 320 9.02 -3.85 -9.85
CA ASN A 320 8.93 -5.29 -9.70
C ASN A 320 8.79 -6.04 -11.04
N VAL A 321 8.51 -5.31 -12.10
CA VAL A 321 8.45 -5.79 -13.48
C VAL A 321 9.62 -5.22 -14.29
N GLU A 322 9.88 -3.91 -14.22
CA GLU A 322 10.98 -3.30 -15.00
C GLU A 322 12.37 -3.80 -14.59
N MET A 323 12.55 -4.11 -13.31
CA MET A 323 13.78 -4.62 -12.70
C MET A 323 13.50 -5.94 -11.98
N LYS A 324 12.74 -6.84 -12.63
CA LYS A 324 12.27 -8.12 -12.07
C LYS A 324 13.37 -8.87 -11.32
N SER A 325 14.49 -9.15 -11.99
CA SER A 325 15.59 -9.94 -11.43
C SER A 325 16.15 -9.33 -10.13
N VAL A 326 16.55 -8.06 -10.17
CA VAL A 326 17.12 -7.36 -9.01
C VAL A 326 16.09 -7.21 -7.88
N PHE A 327 14.85 -6.84 -8.20
CA PHE A 327 13.79 -6.71 -7.21
C PHE A 327 13.50 -8.04 -6.51
N ASN A 328 13.45 -9.14 -7.26
CA ASN A 328 13.24 -10.47 -6.72
C ASN A 328 14.39 -10.91 -5.80
N ARG A 329 15.64 -10.60 -6.15
CA ARG A 329 16.79 -10.86 -5.27
C ARG A 329 16.70 -10.05 -3.97
N ILE A 330 16.38 -8.76 -4.04
CA ILE A 330 16.17 -7.91 -2.85
C ILE A 330 15.11 -8.53 -1.94
N LEU A 331 13.96 -8.91 -2.51
CA LEU A 331 12.84 -9.49 -1.76
C LEU A 331 13.24 -10.82 -1.11
N TRP A 332 13.86 -11.73 -1.87
CA TRP A 332 14.29 -13.04 -1.39
C TRP A 332 15.29 -12.92 -0.24
N HIS A 333 16.39 -12.18 -0.43
CA HIS A 333 17.42 -12.02 0.60
C HIS A 333 16.88 -11.30 1.84
N HIS A 334 15.94 -10.37 1.67
CA HIS A 334 15.31 -9.71 2.80
C HIS A 334 14.52 -10.68 3.68
N VAL A 335 13.69 -11.53 3.06
CA VAL A 335 12.90 -12.55 3.78
C VAL A 335 13.84 -13.58 4.41
N MET A 336 14.82 -14.07 3.67
CA MET A 336 15.76 -15.09 4.15
C MET A 336 16.66 -14.60 5.29
N GLU A 337 17.19 -13.37 5.22
CA GLU A 337 17.98 -12.77 6.30
C GLU A 337 17.16 -12.64 7.57
N ALA A 338 15.90 -12.19 7.46
CA ALA A 338 15.02 -12.05 8.61
C ALA A 338 14.52 -13.40 9.18
N SER A 339 14.38 -14.43 8.35
CA SER A 339 14.01 -15.79 8.77
C SER A 339 15.18 -16.52 9.45
N LYS A 340 16.35 -16.55 8.80
CA LYS A 340 17.51 -17.34 9.22
C LYS A 340 18.44 -16.59 10.19
N GLY A 341 18.26 -15.27 10.35
CA GLY A 341 19.10 -14.41 11.20
C GLY A 341 20.54 -14.23 10.69
N LYS A 342 20.87 -14.77 9.52
CA LYS A 342 22.20 -14.66 8.90
C LYS A 342 22.23 -13.45 7.98
N ARG A 343 22.94 -12.40 8.40
CA ARG A 343 23.23 -11.26 7.53
C ARG A 343 24.29 -11.66 6.50
N ASN A 344 24.06 -11.31 5.24
CA ASN A 344 25.07 -11.44 4.18
C ASN A 344 25.40 -10.04 3.63
N PRO A 345 26.38 -9.32 4.22
CA PRO A 345 26.72 -7.97 3.81
C PRO A 345 27.17 -7.85 2.34
N GLU A 346 27.82 -8.89 1.81
CA GLU A 346 28.35 -8.91 0.44
C GLU A 346 27.22 -8.85 -0.59
N VAL A 347 26.17 -9.65 -0.40
CA VAL A 347 24.97 -9.62 -1.25
C VAL A 347 24.32 -8.24 -1.25
N TRP A 348 24.28 -7.57 -0.11
CA TRP A 348 23.70 -6.22 -0.04
C TRP A 348 24.59 -5.15 -0.67
N SER A 349 25.90 -5.32 -0.67
CA SER A 349 26.83 -4.46 -1.40
C SER A 349 26.68 -4.67 -2.92
N GLU A 350 26.58 -5.91 -3.37
CA GLU A 350 26.35 -6.25 -4.77
C GLU A 350 25.01 -5.66 -5.29
N LEU A 351 23.92 -5.87 -4.54
CA LEU A 351 22.60 -5.32 -4.89
C LEU A 351 22.58 -3.78 -4.85
N ALA A 352 23.42 -3.18 -4.01
CA ALA A 352 23.59 -1.73 -3.93
C ALA A 352 24.38 -1.14 -5.11
N GLU A 353 25.27 -1.94 -5.71
CA GLU A 353 26.11 -1.55 -6.85
C GLU A 353 25.44 -1.81 -8.21
N HIS A 354 24.42 -2.67 -8.24
CA HIS A 354 23.73 -3.05 -9.48
C HIS A 354 23.09 -1.84 -10.19
N GLU A 355 23.32 -1.76 -11.51
CA GLU A 355 22.93 -0.65 -12.38
C GLU A 355 21.52 -0.11 -12.10
N GLY A 356 21.46 1.17 -11.73
CA GLY A 356 20.23 1.92 -11.53
C GLY A 356 19.80 2.07 -10.08
N SER A 357 20.31 1.26 -9.14
CA SER A 357 20.00 1.39 -7.72
C SER A 357 21.09 2.18 -6.98
N ARG A 358 20.75 3.27 -6.28
CA ARG A 358 21.66 3.89 -5.30
C ARG A 358 21.27 3.48 -3.89
N SER A 359 22.07 2.63 -3.25
CA SER A 359 21.99 2.41 -1.81
C SER A 359 22.68 3.55 -1.08
N ARG A 360 21.95 4.27 -0.22
CA ARG A 360 22.55 5.20 0.73
C ARG A 360 22.66 4.53 2.09
N ARG A 361 23.86 4.15 2.50
CA ARG A 361 24.24 4.26 3.93
C ARG A 361 24.78 5.67 4.11
N ARG A 362 24.02 6.58 4.71
CA ARG A 362 24.48 7.96 4.93
C ARG A 362 24.55 8.30 6.41
N ALA A 363 25.77 8.60 6.85
CA ALA A 363 26.01 9.44 8.01
C ALA A 363 25.46 10.85 7.72
N SER A 364 24.50 11.32 8.52
CA SER A 364 23.86 12.63 8.32
C SER A 364 24.70 13.76 8.90
N GLY A 365 25.44 14.47 8.04
CA GLY A 365 26.25 15.63 8.42
C GLY A 365 25.40 16.82 8.90
N PRO A 366 25.96 17.73 9.72
CA PRO A 366 25.24 18.90 10.28
C PRO A 366 24.65 19.84 9.21
N TRP A 367 25.30 19.93 8.05
CA TRP A 367 24.98 20.88 6.98
C TRP A 367 23.69 20.55 6.21
N ASP A 368 23.34 19.28 6.05
CA ASP A 368 22.09 18.86 5.39
C ASP A 368 20.85 19.25 6.21
N ARG A 369 20.97 19.27 7.54
CA ARG A 369 19.91 19.69 8.46
C ARG A 369 19.65 21.21 8.39
N LEU A 370 20.72 22.00 8.22
CA LEU A 370 20.63 23.45 8.10
C LEU A 370 19.99 23.89 6.77
N LEU A 371 20.35 23.24 5.67
CA LEU A 371 19.78 23.52 4.35
C LEU A 371 18.28 23.16 4.29
N HIS A 372 17.86 22.08 4.95
CA HIS A 372 16.45 21.74 5.07
C HIS A 372 15.66 22.78 5.88
N ALA A 373 16.23 23.30 6.97
CA ALA A 373 15.60 24.33 7.79
C ALA A 373 15.42 25.67 7.03
N LEU A 374 16.43 26.07 6.26
CA LEU A 374 16.38 27.29 5.44
C LEU A 374 15.33 27.19 4.31
N HIS A 375 15.23 26.03 3.65
CA HIS A 375 14.22 25.80 2.61
C HIS A 375 12.79 25.84 3.15
N VAL A 376 12.59 25.38 4.39
CA VAL A 376 11.28 25.45 5.05
C VAL A 376 10.91 26.88 5.40
N LEU A 377 11.86 27.71 5.85
CA LEU A 377 11.59 29.12 6.21
C LEU A 377 11.27 30.00 4.98
N LEU A 378 12.00 29.84 3.87
CA LEU A 378 11.80 30.62 2.65
C LEU A 378 10.50 30.28 1.90
N GLY A 379 9.95 29.07 2.10
CA GLY A 379 8.73 28.62 1.43
C GLY A 379 7.40 29.13 2.01
N TRP A 380 7.42 29.95 3.07
CA TRP A 380 6.21 30.40 3.78
C TRP A 380 5.61 31.70 3.24
N ASN A 381 6.41 32.60 2.66
CA ASN A 381 5.93 33.95 2.32
C ASN A 381 5.15 34.05 1.00
N VAL A 382 5.14 33.02 0.16
CA VAL A 382 4.46 33.06 -1.17
C VAL A 382 3.04 32.46 -1.14
N LYS A 383 2.63 31.79 -0.05
CA LYS A 383 1.47 30.86 -0.07
C LYS A 383 0.14 31.41 0.46
N MET A 384 0.07 32.68 0.85
CA MET A 384 -1.19 33.30 1.29
C MET A 384 -2.17 33.56 0.13
N PHE A 385 -1.74 33.48 -1.13
CA PHE A 385 -2.59 33.80 -2.29
C PHE A 385 -3.42 32.62 -2.86
N ILE A 386 -3.21 31.37 -2.40
CA ILE A 386 -3.84 30.16 -3.00
C ILE A 386 -4.99 29.59 -2.14
N VAL A 387 -5.22 30.13 -0.94
CA VAL A 387 -6.19 29.57 0.03
C VAL A 387 -7.65 29.88 -0.33
N PHE A 388 -7.91 30.94 -1.10
CA PHE A 388 -9.28 31.39 -1.41
C PHE A 388 -10.02 30.59 -2.51
N PRO A 389 -9.38 30.12 -3.61
CA PRO A 389 -10.08 29.39 -4.67
C PRO A 389 -10.53 27.96 -4.29
N PHE A 390 -9.88 27.32 -3.32
CA PHE A 390 -10.14 25.90 -3.00
C PHE A 390 -11.41 25.69 -2.17
N ALA A 391 -11.71 26.62 -1.25
CA ALA A 391 -12.98 26.62 -0.51
C ALA A 391 -14.19 26.87 -1.42
N PHE A 392 -14.00 27.67 -2.47
CA PHE A 392 -14.99 27.90 -3.52
C PHE A 392 -15.27 26.62 -4.33
N PHE A 393 -14.23 25.85 -4.64
CA PHE A 393 -14.35 24.59 -5.39
C PHE A 393 -15.10 23.49 -4.62
N ILE A 394 -14.84 23.33 -3.32
CA ILE A 394 -15.60 22.40 -2.45
C ILE A 394 -17.06 22.83 -2.34
N SER A 395 -17.31 24.14 -2.24
CA SER A 395 -18.68 24.68 -2.19
C SER A 395 -19.43 24.46 -3.50
N LEU A 396 -18.75 24.56 -4.64
CA LEU A 396 -19.31 24.30 -5.97
C LEU A 396 -19.66 22.82 -6.16
N ILE A 397 -18.79 21.91 -5.73
CA ILE A 397 -19.04 20.45 -5.76
C ILE A 397 -20.26 20.10 -4.89
N ALA A 398 -20.37 20.69 -3.69
CA ALA A 398 -21.53 20.49 -2.82
C ALA A 398 -22.84 21.02 -3.44
N LEU A 399 -22.77 22.15 -4.17
CA LEU A 399 -23.92 22.74 -4.87
C LEU A 399 -24.36 21.87 -6.06
N LEU A 400 -23.40 21.34 -6.82
CA LEU A 400 -23.63 20.42 -7.94
C LEU A 400 -24.23 19.10 -7.45
N TRP A 401 -23.74 18.55 -6.34
CA TRP A 401 -24.33 17.36 -5.70
C TRP A 401 -25.80 17.59 -5.31
N LYS A 402 -26.12 18.76 -4.76
CA LYS A 402 -27.49 19.12 -4.36
C LYS A 402 -28.44 19.24 -5.55
N ASN A 403 -27.98 19.83 -6.66
CA ASN A 403 -28.84 20.10 -7.83
C ASN A 403 -28.92 18.93 -8.81
N LEU A 404 -27.85 18.17 -9.00
CA LEU A 404 -27.80 17.07 -9.98
C LEU A 404 -28.24 15.73 -9.42
N PHE A 405 -28.12 15.49 -8.11
CA PHE A 405 -28.44 14.19 -7.50
C PHE A 405 -29.62 14.26 -6.52
N LEU A 406 -29.60 15.19 -5.56
CA LEU A 406 -30.65 15.23 -4.52
C LEU A 406 -32.03 15.68 -5.06
N LYS A 407 -32.07 16.74 -5.88
CA LYS A 407 -33.32 17.25 -6.47
C LYS A 407 -34.06 16.21 -7.34
N PRO A 408 -33.42 15.54 -8.33
CA PRO A 408 -34.09 14.51 -9.10
C PRO A 408 -34.49 13.29 -8.27
N CYS A 409 -33.70 12.90 -7.25
CA CYS A 409 -34.09 11.81 -6.34
C CYS A 409 -35.34 12.16 -5.51
N THR A 410 -35.51 13.41 -5.06
CA THR A 410 -36.76 13.85 -4.39
C THR A 410 -37.97 13.94 -5.33
N ILE A 411 -37.74 14.16 -6.63
CA ILE A 411 -38.80 14.20 -7.65
C ILE A 411 -39.23 12.78 -8.06
N LEU A 412 -38.29 11.82 -8.11
CA LEU A 412 -38.54 10.44 -8.52
C LEU A 412 -39.08 9.53 -7.41
N PHE A 413 -38.78 9.78 -6.13
CA PHE A 413 -39.11 8.85 -5.03
C PHE A 413 -40.09 9.38 -3.97
N GLY A 414 -40.65 10.58 -4.15
CA GLY A 414 -41.59 11.15 -3.18
C GLY A 414 -40.96 11.47 -1.81
N LYS A 415 -41.68 12.25 -0.99
CA LYS A 415 -41.18 12.94 0.21
C LYS A 415 -40.79 12.06 1.42
N HIS A 416 -40.43 10.78 1.26
CA HIS A 416 -40.15 9.89 2.41
C HIS A 416 -38.69 9.51 2.66
N ILE A 417 -37.71 10.09 1.96
CA ILE A 417 -36.29 9.84 2.28
C ILE A 417 -35.65 11.06 2.98
N THR A 418 -35.60 10.92 4.32
CA THR A 418 -34.64 11.48 5.28
C THR A 418 -34.70 12.97 5.63
N SER A 419 -35.35 13.25 6.75
CA SER A 419 -35.18 14.47 7.56
C SER A 419 -33.86 14.42 8.33
N ILE A 420 -32.77 14.89 7.73
CA ILE A 420 -31.71 15.55 8.51
C ILE A 420 -31.86 17.03 8.21
N SER A 421 -32.39 17.78 9.19
CA SER A 421 -32.58 19.22 9.03
C SER A 421 -31.23 19.87 8.75
N ILE A 422 -31.14 20.68 7.69
CA ILE A 422 -29.96 21.49 7.32
C ILE A 422 -29.44 22.31 8.51
N SER A 423 -30.30 22.62 9.49
CA SER A 423 -29.93 23.27 10.75
C SER A 423 -29.03 22.42 11.66
N GLN A 424 -29.18 21.09 11.66
CA GLN A 424 -28.33 20.17 12.44
C GLN A 424 -26.97 20.01 11.78
N MET A 425 -26.92 19.95 10.45
CA MET A 425 -25.66 19.87 9.70
C MET A 425 -24.85 21.17 9.81
N ARG A 426 -25.51 22.34 9.72
CA ARG A 426 -24.88 23.64 9.97
C ARG A 426 -24.34 23.75 11.40
N ARG A 427 -25.09 23.30 12.41
CA ARG A 427 -24.63 23.27 13.81
C ARG A 427 -23.44 22.33 14.00
N GLY A 428 -23.44 21.16 13.35
CA GLY A 428 -22.31 20.22 13.38
C GLY A 428 -21.04 20.79 12.73
N ILE A 429 -21.17 21.46 11.58
CA ILE A 429 -20.04 22.12 10.90
C ILE A 429 -19.52 23.29 11.74
N PHE A 430 -20.41 24.12 12.31
CA PHE A 430 -20.00 25.24 13.15
C PHE A 430 -19.32 24.78 14.44
N SER A 431 -19.85 23.73 15.09
CA SER A 431 -19.22 23.09 16.24
C SER A 431 -17.87 22.47 15.91
N TRP A 432 -17.73 21.88 14.72
CA TRP A 432 -16.47 21.28 14.26
C TRP A 432 -15.41 22.35 13.98
N VAL A 433 -15.76 23.43 13.27
CA VAL A 433 -14.88 24.59 13.01
C VAL A 433 -14.47 25.26 14.32
N SER A 434 -15.41 25.48 15.25
CA SER A 434 -15.10 26.05 16.57
C SER A 434 -14.17 25.14 17.38
N SER A 435 -14.30 23.81 17.29
CA SER A 435 -13.39 22.87 17.96
C SER A 435 -11.99 22.87 17.33
N MET A 436 -11.90 23.14 16.02
CA MET A 436 -10.65 23.22 15.28
C MET A 436 -9.88 24.49 15.66
N VAL A 437 -10.58 25.62 15.76
CA VAL A 437 -10.02 26.91 16.22
C VAL A 437 -9.56 26.82 17.67
N SER A 438 -10.34 26.17 18.55
CA SER A 438 -9.96 25.96 19.96
C SER A 438 -8.74 25.05 20.10
N ARG A 439 -8.65 23.96 19.33
CA ARG A 439 -7.48 23.06 19.32
C ARG A 439 -6.22 23.78 18.80
N GLU A 440 -6.37 24.67 17.83
CA GLU A 440 -5.26 25.48 17.31
C GLU A 440 -4.77 26.51 18.36
N GLN A 441 -5.68 27.11 19.14
CA GLN A 441 -5.33 28.03 20.24
C GLN A 441 -4.66 27.30 21.42
N VAL A 442 -5.10 26.09 21.76
CA VAL A 442 -4.43 25.25 22.78
C VAL A 442 -3.04 24.82 22.30
N ARG A 443 -2.88 24.52 21.01
CA ARG A 443 -1.59 24.15 20.40
C ARG A 443 -0.59 25.30 20.36
N ARG A 444 -1.06 26.55 20.27
CA ARG A 444 -0.23 27.76 20.40
C ARG A 444 0.29 27.96 21.83
N ARG A 445 -0.54 27.72 22.85
CA ARG A 445 -0.11 27.84 24.26
C ARG A 445 0.90 26.76 24.70
N THR A 446 0.88 25.58 24.10
CA THR A 446 1.87 24.50 24.35
C THR A 446 3.18 24.66 23.56
N HIS A 447 3.33 25.74 22.78
CA HIS A 447 4.57 26.06 22.06
C HIS A 447 5.33 27.25 22.68
N GLU A 448 4.75 27.94 23.67
CA GLU A 448 5.37 29.03 24.46
C GLU A 448 5.74 28.60 25.89
N LEU A 449 5.58 27.31 26.22
CA LEU A 449 6.10 26.61 27.41
C LEU A 449 6.77 25.32 26.94
#